data_AF-A0A8T5NXY2-F1
#
_entry.id   AF-A0A8T5NXY2-F1
#
_cell.length_a   1.000
_cell.length_b   1.000
_cell.length_c   1.000
_cell.angle_alpha   90.00
_cell.angle_beta   90.00
_cell.angle_gamma   90.00
#
_symmetry.space_group_name_H-M   'P 1'
#
loop_
_entity.id
_entity.type
_entity.pdbx_description
1 polymer ?
#
loop_
_entity_poly.entity_id
_entity_poly.type
_entity_poly.pdbx_seq_one_letter_code
_entity_poly.pdbx_strand_id
1 'polypeptide(L)'
;MKITKSFKHAFNMVRHSKLRSWLTIIGIVIGVAAVIAIVSLGEGMQQSVNSRLTGLGADIITITPGASRGGDMFVQRGGGGGSFGGSSSGAQASTKETILGRADVQALRGLPSIALIDTNIRGTVNVSYLGKSGRVSMTGVDQRVWSQITASKISQGRMLDSADQNVVVIGGRLASSYFSQPLGINKMISIGGNAFRIVGILDDTSTNIYMPIQMAFQVIPDKTTDVYDTIVVKVRDQNQLNESITNIETKLMAVRHVSQKTMDFSVSSNQQMQQTMASTMSSMTAFLAAIAAVSLIVGAIGVANTMFTSVLEKTKEIGIMKAIGARNRDILTIFLINAGLIGLIGGILGVALGAVLSSSMASLIGDIPMTRGGAISIVSLNSVIMALSVSSGAGIIAGMVPAYQASKLKPVDALRYE
;
A
#
# COMPACT_ATOMS: atom_id res chain seq x y z
N MET A 1 -36.00 35.34 -2.39
CA MET A 1 -34.77 36.17 -2.57
C MET A 1 -33.85 35.51 -3.59
N LYS A 2 -33.11 36.28 -4.41
CA LYS A 2 -32.09 35.72 -5.32
C LYS A 2 -30.94 35.10 -4.48
N ILE A 3 -30.51 33.88 -4.83
CA ILE A 3 -29.46 33.07 -4.15
C ILE A 3 -28.18 33.88 -3.87
N THR A 4 -27.84 34.81 -4.78
CA THR A 4 -26.69 35.71 -4.66
C THR A 4 -26.76 36.63 -3.44
N LYS A 5 -27.95 37.06 -3.01
CA LYS A 5 -28.11 37.88 -1.79
C LYS A 5 -27.93 37.05 -0.51
N SER A 6 -28.38 35.79 -0.52
CA SER A 6 -28.20 34.87 0.62
C SER A 6 -26.71 34.55 0.86
N PHE A 7 -25.95 34.38 -0.22
CA PHE A 7 -24.50 34.14 -0.13
C PHE A 7 -23.74 35.33 0.45
N LYS A 8 -24.07 36.56 0.00
CA LYS A 8 -23.45 37.80 0.51
C LYS A 8 -23.75 38.03 1.99
N HIS A 9 -24.98 37.72 2.43
CA HIS A 9 -25.35 37.82 3.83
C HIS A 9 -24.62 36.80 4.71
N ALA A 10 -24.55 35.53 4.28
CA ALA A 10 -23.84 34.48 5.02
C ALA A 10 -22.34 34.81 5.18
N PHE A 11 -21.69 35.31 4.13
CA PHE A 11 -20.28 35.70 4.19
C PHE A 11 -19.99 36.83 5.19
N ASN A 12 -20.85 37.86 5.24
CA ASN A 12 -20.72 38.92 6.24
C ASN A 12 -20.96 38.43 7.68
N MET A 13 -21.74 37.36 7.84
CA MET A 13 -22.07 36.76 9.13
C MET A 13 -20.86 36.04 9.76
N VAL A 14 -20.06 35.35 8.95
CA VAL A 14 -18.79 34.72 9.38
C VAL A 14 -17.76 35.76 9.83
N ARG A 15 -17.76 36.95 9.22
CA ARG A 15 -16.77 38.00 9.48
C ARG A 15 -16.96 38.74 10.82
N HIS A 16 -18.16 38.70 11.42
CA HIS A 16 -18.50 39.46 12.63
C HIS A 16 -18.22 38.73 13.96
N SER A 17 -18.16 37.39 14.00
CA SER A 17 -17.91 36.59 15.23
C SER A 17 -16.58 35.84 15.20
N LYS A 18 -15.48 36.62 15.10
CA LYS A 18 -14.12 36.16 14.74
C LYS A 18 -13.59 34.97 15.55
N LEU A 19 -13.77 34.90 16.88
CA LEU A 19 -13.15 33.83 17.69
C LEU A 19 -13.93 32.50 17.60
N ARG A 20 -15.26 32.54 17.67
CA ARG A 20 -16.10 31.34 17.71
C ARG A 20 -16.20 30.66 16.34
N SER A 21 -16.33 31.47 15.29
CA SER A 21 -16.33 30.96 13.92
C SER A 21 -14.97 30.38 13.54
N TRP A 22 -13.87 30.95 14.03
CA TRP A 22 -12.54 30.39 13.78
C TRP A 22 -12.29 29.07 14.53
N LEU A 23 -12.72 28.97 15.80
CA LEU A 23 -12.58 27.73 16.58
C LEU A 23 -13.37 26.56 15.98
N THR A 24 -14.55 26.83 15.41
CA THR A 24 -15.34 25.79 14.72
C THR A 24 -14.76 25.40 13.37
N ILE A 25 -14.28 26.38 12.60
CA ILE A 25 -13.59 26.12 11.34
C ILE A 25 -12.35 25.25 11.60
N ILE A 26 -11.58 25.51 12.67
CA ILE A 26 -10.40 24.69 13.04
C ILE A 26 -10.77 23.22 13.24
N GLY A 27 -11.89 22.91 13.92
CA GLY A 27 -12.33 21.53 14.11
C GLY A 27 -12.58 20.80 12.78
N ILE A 28 -13.25 21.47 11.84
CA ILE A 28 -13.48 20.94 10.48
C ILE A 28 -12.17 20.81 9.72
N VAL A 29 -11.30 21.83 9.80
CA VAL A 29 -10.01 21.89 9.12
C VAL A 29 -9.13 20.71 9.54
N ILE A 30 -9.00 20.45 10.84
CA ILE A 30 -8.20 19.33 11.36
C ILE A 30 -8.78 18.00 10.89
N GLY A 31 -10.11 17.82 10.99
CA GLY A 31 -10.78 16.61 10.52
C GLY A 31 -10.55 16.35 9.04
N VAL A 32 -10.76 17.36 8.18
CA VAL A 32 -10.58 17.26 6.73
C VAL A 32 -9.12 17.08 6.34
N ALA A 33 -8.19 17.78 7.01
CA ALA A 33 -6.76 17.60 6.79
C ALA A 33 -6.31 16.17 7.10
N ALA A 34 -6.80 15.58 8.20
CA ALA A 34 -6.54 14.19 8.55
C ALA A 34 -7.09 13.22 7.49
N VAL A 35 -8.35 13.40 7.04
CA VAL A 35 -8.94 12.59 5.96
C VAL A 35 -8.06 12.64 4.70
N ILE A 36 -7.70 13.84 4.25
CA ILE A 36 -6.89 14.02 3.03
C ILE A 36 -5.52 13.37 3.17
N ALA A 37 -4.85 13.55 4.32
CA ALA A 37 -3.54 12.97 4.56
C ALA A 37 -3.59 11.43 4.53
N ILE A 38 -4.60 10.83 5.17
CA ILE A 38 -4.82 9.38 5.23
C ILE A 38 -5.12 8.82 3.84
N VAL A 39 -6.06 9.43 3.10
CA VAL A 39 -6.46 8.95 1.78
C VAL A 39 -5.30 9.06 0.79
N SER A 40 -4.61 10.21 0.77
CA SER A 40 -3.46 10.40 -0.13
C SER A 40 -2.32 9.44 0.18
N LEU A 41 -2.08 9.14 1.47
CA LEU A 41 -1.11 8.14 1.88
C LEU A 41 -1.53 6.73 1.45
N GLY A 42 -2.80 6.36 1.66
CA GLY A 42 -3.33 5.06 1.25
C GLY A 42 -3.24 4.83 -0.26
N GLU A 43 -3.69 5.81 -1.06
CA GLU A 43 -3.61 5.76 -2.52
C GLU A 43 -2.15 5.71 -3.01
N GLY A 44 -1.28 6.54 -2.45
CA GLY A 44 0.15 6.56 -2.79
C GLY A 44 0.85 5.22 -2.47
N MET A 45 0.56 4.65 -1.30
CA MET A 45 1.06 3.33 -0.91
C MET A 45 0.51 2.24 -1.82
N GLN A 46 -0.78 2.26 -2.15
CA GLN A 46 -1.39 1.29 -3.06
C GLN A 46 -0.78 1.38 -4.46
N GLN A 47 -0.52 2.57 -4.98
CA GLN A 47 0.14 2.74 -6.27
C GLN A 47 1.61 2.32 -6.26
N SER A 48 2.35 2.62 -5.18
CA SER A 48 3.74 2.15 -5.00
C SER A 48 3.79 0.62 -4.93
N VAL A 49 2.85 0.00 -4.24
CA VAL A 49 2.71 -1.46 -4.18
C VAL A 49 2.32 -2.02 -5.54
N ASN A 50 1.30 -1.47 -6.22
CA ASN A 50 0.89 -1.91 -7.54
C ASN A 50 2.00 -1.76 -8.59
N SER A 51 2.77 -0.67 -8.60
CA SER A 51 3.86 -0.47 -9.56
C SER A 51 5.00 -1.47 -9.33
N ARG A 52 5.37 -1.74 -8.07
CA ARG A 52 6.34 -2.78 -7.72
C ARG A 52 5.85 -4.17 -8.11
N LEU A 53 4.56 -4.45 -7.89
CA LEU A 53 3.96 -5.76 -8.14
C LEU A 53 3.64 -6.01 -9.63
N THR A 54 3.29 -4.97 -10.40
CA THR A 54 3.11 -5.06 -11.86
C THR A 54 4.41 -5.47 -12.53
N GLY A 55 5.56 -5.07 -11.96
CA GLY A 55 6.86 -5.55 -12.38
C GLY A 55 7.00 -7.07 -12.20
N LEU A 56 6.49 -7.64 -11.10
CA LEU A 56 6.75 -9.02 -10.67
C LEU A 56 6.11 -10.12 -11.53
N GLY A 57 5.37 -9.80 -12.60
CA GLY A 57 4.67 -10.80 -13.42
C GLY A 57 3.49 -11.40 -12.66
N ALA A 58 2.28 -10.92 -12.96
CA ALA A 58 1.06 -11.40 -12.30
C ALA A 58 0.65 -12.81 -12.75
N ASP A 59 1.29 -13.33 -13.81
CA ASP A 59 1.18 -14.67 -14.39
C ASP A 59 2.17 -15.69 -13.79
N ILE A 60 2.90 -15.31 -12.73
CA ILE A 60 3.91 -16.15 -12.08
C ILE A 60 3.33 -16.85 -10.86
N ILE A 61 3.53 -18.16 -10.82
CA ILE A 61 3.23 -19.06 -9.71
C ILE A 61 4.56 -19.54 -9.13
N THR A 62 4.68 -19.47 -7.80
CA THR A 62 5.85 -19.87 -7.04
C THR A 62 5.49 -21.08 -6.18
N ILE A 63 6.24 -22.16 -6.34
CA ILE A 63 6.10 -23.40 -5.59
C ILE A 63 7.28 -23.50 -4.64
N THR A 64 7.00 -23.61 -3.34
CA THR A 64 8.00 -23.67 -2.27
C THR A 64 7.82 -24.97 -1.49
N PRO A 65 8.89 -25.65 -1.05
CA PRO A 65 8.77 -26.79 -0.16
C PRO A 65 8.22 -26.38 1.21
N GLY A 66 7.53 -27.30 1.86
CA GLY A 66 6.88 -27.09 3.16
C GLY A 66 5.42 -26.64 3.03
N ALA A 67 4.62 -27.02 4.01
CA ALA A 67 3.22 -26.63 4.09
C ALA A 67 3.13 -25.17 4.58
N SER A 68 2.81 -24.22 3.70
CA SER A 68 2.42 -22.88 4.14
C SER A 68 1.00 -22.93 4.72
N ARG A 69 0.87 -23.35 5.98
CA ARG A 69 -0.40 -23.19 6.71
C ARG A 69 -0.55 -21.70 7.01
N GLY A 70 -1.70 -21.11 6.68
CA GLY A 70 -1.98 -19.66 6.67
C GLY A 70 -1.78 -18.86 7.96
N GLY A 71 -1.08 -19.40 8.97
CA GLY A 71 -0.64 -18.72 10.18
C GLY A 71 0.89 -18.50 10.30
N ASP A 72 1.73 -19.12 9.47
CA ASP A 72 3.20 -19.09 9.65
C ASP A 72 3.91 -17.87 9.04
N MET A 73 3.19 -16.96 8.39
CA MET A 73 3.78 -15.75 7.81
C MET A 73 4.26 -14.74 8.87
N PHE A 74 4.01 -14.98 10.17
CA PHE A 74 4.38 -14.07 11.25
C PHE A 74 5.76 -14.33 11.90
N VAL A 75 6.43 -15.46 11.62
CA VAL A 75 7.65 -15.82 12.39
C VAL A 75 8.95 -15.31 11.75
N GLN A 76 8.96 -14.87 10.49
CA GLN A 76 10.20 -14.51 9.79
C GLN A 76 10.41 -13.01 9.58
N ARG A 77 10.12 -12.18 10.59
CA ARG A 77 10.62 -10.79 10.61
C ARG A 77 10.83 -10.24 12.02
N GLY A 78 11.68 -10.90 12.80
CA GLY A 78 12.14 -10.40 14.09
C GLY A 78 13.59 -10.77 14.35
N GLY A 79 14.53 -9.99 13.79
CA GLY A 79 15.92 -10.04 14.21
C GLY A 79 16.09 -9.25 15.50
N GLY A 80 16.34 -9.92 16.61
CA GLY A 80 16.67 -9.33 17.90
C GLY A 80 16.91 -10.43 18.93
N GLY A 81 18.15 -10.56 19.39
CA GLY A 81 18.58 -11.62 20.30
C GLY A 81 17.77 -11.67 21.60
N GLY A 82 17.45 -12.88 22.04
CA GLY A 82 16.75 -13.12 23.29
C GLY A 82 16.17 -14.52 23.35
N SER A 83 16.95 -15.47 23.85
CA SER A 83 16.50 -16.79 24.26
C SER A 83 15.42 -16.67 25.34
N PHE A 84 14.17 -17.03 25.04
CA PHE A 84 13.19 -17.43 26.06
C PHE A 84 12.26 -18.52 25.50
N GLY A 85 12.29 -19.67 26.15
CA GLY A 85 11.55 -20.86 25.78
C GLY A 85 10.04 -20.69 25.95
N GLY A 86 9.31 -21.11 24.92
CA GLY A 86 7.88 -21.36 24.95
C GLY A 86 7.61 -22.65 24.17
N SER A 87 7.51 -23.75 24.90
CA SER A 87 7.12 -25.05 24.35
C SER A 87 5.68 -24.99 23.83
N SER A 88 5.51 -24.99 22.52
CA SER A 88 4.25 -25.41 21.89
C SER A 88 4.40 -26.85 21.42
N SER A 89 4.03 -27.78 22.29
CA SER A 89 3.77 -29.18 21.98
C SER A 89 2.64 -29.30 20.95
N GLY A 90 2.90 -29.98 19.82
CA GLY A 90 1.80 -30.41 18.96
C GLY A 90 2.06 -30.51 17.46
N ALA A 91 3.19 -31.06 17.02
CA ALA A 91 3.26 -31.86 15.79
C ALA A 91 4.60 -32.59 15.78
N GLN A 92 4.55 -33.92 15.90
CA GLN A 92 5.63 -34.78 15.44
C GLN A 92 5.90 -34.43 13.98
N ALA A 93 6.94 -33.65 13.76
CA ALA A 93 7.53 -33.45 12.45
C ALA A 93 7.95 -34.83 11.95
N SER A 94 7.25 -35.31 10.93
CA SER A 94 7.78 -36.40 10.12
C SER A 94 9.09 -35.87 9.53
N THR A 95 10.20 -36.44 9.98
CA THR A 95 11.59 -36.12 9.59
C THR A 95 11.87 -36.54 8.15
N LYS A 96 11.03 -36.09 7.20
CA LYS A 96 11.29 -36.19 5.78
C LYS A 96 11.49 -34.75 5.33
N GLU A 97 12.73 -34.38 5.04
CA GLU A 97 13.04 -33.08 4.46
C GLU A 97 12.12 -32.88 3.25
N THR A 98 11.25 -31.88 3.33
CA THR A 98 10.34 -31.55 2.24
C THR A 98 11.20 -30.93 1.15
N ILE A 99 11.53 -31.72 0.12
CA ILE A 99 12.39 -31.30 -0.99
C ILE A 99 11.58 -31.17 -2.27
N LEU A 100 11.89 -30.16 -3.10
CA LEU A 100 11.45 -30.12 -4.49
C LEU A 100 12.54 -30.74 -5.36
N GLY A 101 12.18 -31.75 -6.14
CA GLY A 101 13.12 -32.52 -6.95
C GLY A 101 12.82 -32.45 -8.45
N ARG A 102 13.69 -33.08 -9.22
CA ARG A 102 13.54 -33.20 -10.68
C ARG A 102 12.23 -33.87 -11.11
N ALA A 103 11.69 -34.80 -10.33
CA ALA A 103 10.42 -35.45 -10.60
C ALA A 103 9.24 -34.45 -10.59
N ASP A 104 9.25 -33.49 -9.68
CA ASP A 104 8.23 -32.43 -9.61
C ASP A 104 8.28 -31.55 -10.87
N VAL A 105 9.49 -31.13 -11.28
CA VAL A 105 9.70 -30.34 -12.50
C VAL A 105 9.19 -31.09 -13.74
N GLN A 106 9.46 -32.39 -13.84
CA GLN A 106 8.99 -33.21 -14.96
C GLN A 106 7.46 -33.35 -14.96
N ALA A 107 6.84 -33.51 -13.80
CA ALA A 107 5.38 -33.56 -13.68
C ALA A 107 4.72 -32.25 -14.15
N LEU A 108 5.31 -31.11 -13.80
CA LEU A 108 4.83 -29.78 -14.18
C LEU A 108 4.97 -29.53 -15.69
N ARG A 109 6.04 -30.01 -16.33
CA ARG A 109 6.20 -29.91 -17.80
C ARG A 109 5.07 -30.56 -18.60
N GLY A 110 4.35 -31.52 -18.00
CA GLY A 110 3.21 -32.18 -18.63
C GLY A 110 1.91 -31.38 -18.60
N LEU A 111 1.85 -30.21 -17.95
CA LEU A 111 0.64 -29.41 -17.85
C LEU A 111 0.50 -28.40 -19.01
N PRO A 112 -0.65 -28.37 -19.72
CA PRO A 112 -0.88 -27.44 -20.83
C PRO A 112 -1.10 -25.99 -20.39
N SER A 113 -1.28 -25.72 -19.09
CA SER A 113 -1.38 -24.35 -18.56
C SER A 113 -0.02 -23.67 -18.41
N ILE A 114 1.08 -24.42 -18.41
CA ILE A 114 2.42 -23.92 -18.08
C ILE A 114 3.19 -23.51 -19.35
N ALA A 115 3.63 -22.25 -19.41
CA ALA A 115 4.45 -21.71 -20.50
C ALA A 115 5.94 -21.98 -20.27
N LEU A 116 6.46 -21.63 -19.09
CA LEU A 116 7.88 -21.73 -18.73
C LEU A 116 8.02 -22.18 -17.29
N ILE A 117 9.13 -22.88 -16.99
CA ILE A 117 9.48 -23.35 -15.66
C ILE A 117 10.94 -22.97 -15.39
N ASP A 118 11.17 -22.21 -14.33
CA ASP A 118 12.49 -21.86 -13.80
C ASP A 118 12.67 -22.53 -12.44
N THR A 119 13.82 -23.14 -12.23
CA THR A 119 14.18 -23.75 -10.97
C THR A 119 15.21 -22.87 -10.27
N ASN A 120 14.98 -22.63 -8.99
CA ASN A 120 15.77 -21.69 -8.22
C ASN A 120 16.33 -22.34 -6.97
N ILE A 121 17.59 -22.03 -6.69
CA ILE A 121 18.23 -22.30 -5.41
C ILE A 121 18.69 -21.00 -4.80
N ARG A 122 18.45 -20.82 -3.51
CA ARG A 122 18.78 -19.60 -2.77
C ARG A 122 19.76 -19.93 -1.67
N GLY A 123 20.72 -19.04 -1.52
CA GLY A 123 21.78 -19.19 -0.55
C GLY A 123 22.29 -17.84 -0.11
N THR A 124 23.05 -17.86 0.96
CA THR A 124 23.78 -16.67 1.40
C THR A 124 25.27 -16.97 1.30
N VAL A 125 25.99 -16.13 0.58
CA VAL A 125 27.41 -16.36 0.25
C VAL A 125 28.27 -15.18 0.65
N ASN A 126 29.53 -15.47 0.95
CA ASN A 126 30.52 -14.44 1.19
C ASN A 126 31.06 -13.96 -0.15
N VAL A 127 30.97 -12.65 -0.35
CA VAL A 127 31.39 -11.95 -1.56
C VAL A 127 32.53 -11.01 -1.20
N SER A 128 33.63 -11.07 -1.93
CA SER A 128 34.79 -10.22 -1.74
C SER A 128 35.09 -9.42 -3.01
N TYR A 129 35.31 -8.12 -2.82
CA TYR A 129 35.69 -7.18 -3.87
C TYR A 129 36.70 -6.18 -3.31
N LEU A 130 37.88 -6.07 -3.96
CA LEU A 130 38.96 -5.16 -3.58
C LEU A 130 39.33 -5.23 -2.07
N GLY A 131 39.41 -6.44 -1.51
CA GLY A 131 39.80 -6.66 -0.11
C GLY A 131 38.68 -6.41 0.92
N LYS A 132 37.47 -6.04 0.49
CA LYS A 132 36.29 -5.95 1.37
C LYS A 132 35.38 -7.14 1.14
N SER A 133 35.02 -7.81 2.22
CA SER A 133 34.08 -8.93 2.20
C SER A 133 32.72 -8.52 2.77
N GLY A 134 31.67 -9.12 2.24
CA GLY A 134 30.30 -8.95 2.71
C GLY A 134 29.49 -10.21 2.46
N ARG A 135 28.43 -10.38 3.25
CA ARG A 135 27.50 -11.49 3.13
C ARG A 135 26.29 -11.05 2.32
N VAL A 136 26.03 -11.73 1.21
CA VAL A 136 25.06 -11.32 0.20
C VAL A 136 24.17 -12.50 -0.17
N SER A 137 22.90 -12.23 -0.45
CA SER A 137 21.98 -13.23 -0.98
C SER A 137 22.35 -13.59 -2.42
N MET A 138 22.25 -14.86 -2.75
CA MET A 138 22.51 -15.37 -4.09
C MET A 138 21.39 -16.30 -4.51
N THR A 139 21.06 -16.26 -5.80
CA THR A 139 20.08 -17.12 -6.43
C THR A 139 20.69 -17.78 -7.67
N GLY A 140 20.71 -19.10 -7.67
CA GLY A 140 20.97 -19.90 -8.86
C GLY A 140 19.72 -19.99 -9.69
N VAL A 141 19.80 -19.64 -10.98
CA VAL A 141 18.67 -19.55 -11.91
C VAL A 141 18.92 -20.41 -13.15
N ASP A 142 17.87 -20.87 -13.84
CA ASP A 142 18.03 -21.46 -15.16
C ASP A 142 18.19 -20.36 -16.23
N GLN A 143 19.42 -20.19 -16.69
CA GLN A 143 19.81 -19.15 -17.66
C GLN A 143 19.02 -19.17 -18.98
N ARG A 144 18.40 -20.30 -19.35
CA ARG A 144 17.63 -20.42 -20.61
C ARG A 144 16.28 -19.72 -20.55
N VAL A 145 15.68 -19.68 -19.35
CA VAL A 145 14.29 -19.26 -19.14
C VAL A 145 14.17 -18.06 -18.20
N TRP A 146 15.17 -17.83 -17.35
CA TRP A 146 15.15 -16.78 -16.35
C TRP A 146 14.92 -15.40 -16.96
N SER A 147 15.49 -15.12 -18.13
CA SER A 147 15.32 -13.84 -18.83
C SER A 147 13.86 -13.53 -19.23
N GLN A 148 13.03 -14.56 -19.40
CA GLN A 148 11.62 -14.43 -19.81
C GLN A 148 10.64 -14.48 -18.63
N ILE A 149 11.12 -14.92 -17.47
CA ILE A 149 10.36 -15.03 -16.22
C ILE A 149 10.67 -13.85 -15.30
N THR A 150 11.92 -13.37 -15.30
CA THR A 150 12.32 -12.26 -14.43
C THR A 150 11.62 -10.96 -14.80
N ALA A 151 11.13 -10.32 -13.77
CA ALA A 151 10.49 -9.00 -13.77
C ALA A 151 11.47 -7.84 -13.98
N SER A 152 12.71 -8.03 -13.52
CA SER A 152 13.69 -6.96 -13.41
C SER A 152 14.31 -6.66 -14.76
N LYS A 153 14.26 -5.37 -15.14
CA LYS A 153 14.96 -4.88 -16.33
C LYS A 153 16.45 -4.75 -16.06
N ILE A 154 17.24 -4.82 -17.12
CA ILE A 154 18.67 -4.53 -17.05
C ILE A 154 18.89 -3.03 -17.11
N SER A 155 19.67 -2.52 -16.15
CA SER A 155 20.20 -1.16 -16.17
C SER A 155 21.46 -1.07 -17.04
N GLN A 156 22.40 -2.01 -16.88
CA GLN A 156 23.66 -2.05 -17.64
C GLN A 156 24.05 -3.48 -18.01
N GLY A 157 24.62 -3.69 -19.20
CA GLY A 157 25.13 -4.99 -19.64
C GLY A 157 24.05 -5.86 -20.30
N ARG A 158 24.07 -7.18 -20.01
CA ARG A 158 23.14 -8.17 -20.61
C ARG A 158 22.70 -9.23 -19.60
N MET A 159 21.60 -9.94 -19.93
CA MET A 159 21.12 -11.06 -19.13
C MET A 159 22.04 -12.27 -19.30
N LEU A 160 21.88 -13.25 -18.41
CA LEU A 160 22.54 -14.55 -18.53
C LEU A 160 22.11 -15.22 -19.84
N ASP A 161 23.07 -15.82 -20.53
CA ASP A 161 22.84 -16.60 -21.75
C ASP A 161 23.12 -18.09 -21.50
N SER A 162 22.61 -18.95 -22.38
CA SER A 162 22.68 -20.41 -22.30
C SER A 162 24.12 -20.97 -22.33
N ALA A 163 25.08 -20.19 -22.80
CA ALA A 163 26.50 -20.57 -22.89
C ALA A 163 27.35 -20.04 -21.73
N ASP A 164 26.77 -19.22 -20.86
CA ASP A 164 27.49 -18.61 -19.75
C ASP A 164 27.75 -19.63 -18.61
N GLN A 165 28.90 -19.51 -17.95
CA GLN A 165 29.26 -20.34 -16.79
C GLN A 165 29.75 -19.48 -15.62
N ASN A 166 30.94 -18.87 -15.75
CA ASN A 166 31.57 -18.11 -14.66
C ASN A 166 31.21 -16.62 -14.69
N VAL A 167 29.91 -16.32 -14.85
CA VAL A 167 29.41 -14.96 -14.90
C VAL A 167 28.23 -14.77 -13.96
N VAL A 168 27.99 -13.52 -13.57
CA VAL A 168 26.91 -13.14 -12.68
C VAL A 168 26.20 -11.88 -13.15
N VAL A 169 24.91 -11.81 -12.83
CA VAL A 169 24.10 -10.60 -12.89
C VAL A 169 23.83 -10.13 -11.46
N ILE A 170 24.00 -8.85 -11.19
CA ILE A 170 23.89 -8.31 -9.82
C ILE A 170 22.73 -7.32 -9.70
N GLY A 171 22.15 -7.24 -8.50
CA GLY A 171 21.15 -6.22 -8.16
C GLY A 171 21.74 -4.81 -8.10
N GLY A 172 20.90 -3.80 -8.39
CA GLY A 172 21.34 -2.41 -8.52
C GLY A 172 21.87 -1.82 -7.20
N ARG A 173 21.37 -2.26 -6.05
CA ARG A 173 21.87 -1.83 -4.73
C ARG A 173 23.21 -2.45 -4.38
N LEU A 174 23.42 -3.72 -4.77
CA LEU A 174 24.74 -4.36 -4.64
C LEU A 174 25.79 -3.60 -5.46
N ALA A 175 25.41 -3.18 -6.67
CA ALA A 175 26.31 -2.49 -7.58
C ALA A 175 26.73 -1.09 -7.10
N SER A 176 25.77 -0.31 -6.57
CA SER A 176 25.96 1.11 -6.30
C SER A 176 26.39 1.45 -4.87
N SER A 177 25.87 0.73 -3.87
CA SER A 177 25.86 1.22 -2.48
C SER A 177 26.41 0.23 -1.46
N TYR A 178 26.56 -1.05 -1.83
CA TYR A 178 26.99 -2.08 -0.88
C TYR A 178 28.50 -2.05 -0.60
N PHE A 179 29.31 -1.82 -1.64
CA PHE A 179 30.76 -1.68 -1.51
C PHE A 179 31.16 -0.20 -1.62
N SER A 180 32.31 0.17 -1.05
CA SER A 180 32.81 1.55 -1.08
C SER A 180 33.19 2.05 -2.48
N GLN A 181 33.31 1.15 -3.45
CA GLN A 181 33.46 1.49 -4.86
C GLN A 181 32.35 0.79 -5.65
N PRO A 182 31.79 1.46 -6.68
CA PRO A 182 30.74 0.87 -7.47
C PRO A 182 31.25 -0.33 -8.29
N LEU A 183 30.50 -1.43 -8.24
CA LEU A 183 30.69 -2.57 -9.12
C LEU A 183 30.15 -2.21 -10.50
N GLY A 184 30.98 -2.38 -11.52
CA GLY A 184 30.61 -2.15 -12.90
C GLY A 184 30.58 -3.46 -13.69
N ILE A 185 30.00 -3.41 -14.89
CA ILE A 185 30.07 -4.51 -15.85
C ILE A 185 31.54 -4.85 -16.19
N ASN A 186 31.77 -6.12 -16.57
CA ASN A 186 33.08 -6.71 -16.87
C ASN A 186 34.10 -6.73 -15.73
N LYS A 187 33.75 -6.31 -14.51
CA LYS A 187 34.61 -6.48 -13.34
C LYS A 187 34.49 -7.88 -12.76
N MET A 188 35.57 -8.34 -12.12
CA MET A 188 35.61 -9.62 -11.41
C MET A 188 35.21 -9.43 -9.95
N ILE A 189 34.40 -10.34 -9.44
CA ILE A 189 33.99 -10.42 -8.03
C ILE A 189 34.25 -11.82 -7.51
N SER A 190 34.78 -11.94 -6.30
CA SER A 190 35.06 -13.24 -5.69
C SER A 190 33.86 -13.68 -4.87
N ILE A 191 33.27 -14.83 -5.20
CA ILE A 191 32.10 -15.39 -4.54
C ILE A 191 32.47 -16.80 -4.07
N GLY A 192 32.41 -17.06 -2.76
CA GLY A 192 32.80 -18.37 -2.21
C GLY A 192 34.23 -18.79 -2.53
N GLY A 193 35.14 -17.83 -2.75
CA GLY A 193 36.53 -18.08 -3.13
C GLY A 193 36.79 -18.20 -4.64
N ASN A 194 35.74 -18.26 -5.47
CA ASN A 194 35.85 -18.33 -6.93
C ASN A 194 35.60 -16.98 -7.58
N ALA A 195 36.31 -16.67 -8.67
CA ALA A 195 36.18 -15.40 -9.38
C ALA A 195 35.11 -15.47 -10.48
N PHE A 196 34.15 -14.56 -10.45
CA PHE A 196 33.07 -14.44 -11.43
C PHE A 196 33.07 -13.07 -12.09
N ARG A 197 32.73 -13.02 -13.38
CA ARG A 197 32.62 -11.76 -14.13
C ARG A 197 31.19 -11.20 -14.08
N ILE A 198 31.05 -9.92 -13.79
CA ILE A 198 29.75 -9.25 -13.82
C ILE A 198 29.38 -8.95 -15.28
N VAL A 199 28.28 -9.54 -15.77
CA VAL A 199 27.80 -9.32 -17.16
C VAL A 199 26.59 -8.40 -17.24
N GLY A 200 25.87 -8.21 -16.12
CA GLY A 200 24.70 -7.36 -16.07
C GLY A 200 24.44 -6.80 -14.68
N ILE A 201 23.81 -5.63 -14.65
CA ILE A 201 23.31 -4.96 -13.44
C ILE A 201 21.82 -4.72 -13.65
N LEU A 202 21.00 -5.19 -12.71
CA LEU A 202 19.55 -4.99 -12.74
C LEU A 202 19.17 -3.58 -12.29
N ASP A 203 18.12 -3.05 -12.88
CA ASP A 203 17.43 -1.83 -12.42
C ASP A 203 16.48 -2.18 -11.26
N ASP A 204 17.07 -2.64 -10.15
CA ASP A 204 16.34 -2.98 -8.94
C ASP A 204 17.03 -2.45 -7.68
N THR A 205 16.34 -2.57 -6.54
CA THR A 205 16.88 -2.20 -5.23
C THR A 205 17.44 -3.39 -4.46
N SER A 206 17.65 -4.52 -5.15
CA SER A 206 18.07 -5.76 -4.52
C SER A 206 19.59 -5.77 -4.31
N THR A 207 20.02 -6.50 -3.28
CA THR A 207 21.42 -6.85 -3.11
C THR A 207 21.71 -8.23 -3.68
N ASN A 208 20.82 -8.82 -4.48
CA ASN A 208 20.91 -10.22 -4.85
C ASN A 208 21.93 -10.45 -5.98
N ILE A 209 22.58 -11.61 -5.97
CA ILE A 209 23.42 -12.08 -7.08
C ILE A 209 22.68 -13.21 -7.80
N TYR A 210 22.60 -13.11 -9.12
CA TYR A 210 22.03 -14.13 -9.99
C TYR A 210 23.15 -14.81 -10.78
N MET A 211 23.17 -16.14 -10.77
CA MET A 211 24.16 -16.93 -11.49
C MET A 211 23.55 -18.22 -12.06
N PRO A 212 24.20 -18.86 -13.04
CA PRO A 212 23.74 -20.14 -13.55
C PRO A 212 23.59 -21.17 -12.42
N ILE A 213 22.47 -21.89 -12.38
CA ILE A 213 22.14 -22.83 -11.31
C ILE A 213 23.21 -23.90 -11.08
N GLN A 214 23.89 -24.36 -12.14
CA GLN A 214 24.97 -25.34 -12.02
C GLN A 214 26.16 -24.81 -11.20
N MET A 215 26.50 -23.53 -11.36
CA MET A 215 27.56 -22.88 -10.57
C MET A 215 27.09 -22.59 -9.15
N ALA A 216 25.82 -22.25 -8.97
CA ALA A 216 25.27 -21.98 -7.65
C ALA A 216 25.31 -23.23 -6.73
N PHE A 217 25.13 -24.45 -7.25
CA PHE A 217 25.31 -25.68 -6.47
C PHE A 217 26.75 -25.86 -5.92
N GLN A 218 27.76 -25.31 -6.60
CA GLN A 218 29.15 -25.43 -6.17
C GLN A 218 29.54 -24.36 -5.14
N VAL A 219 28.84 -23.22 -5.16
CA VAL A 219 29.21 -22.03 -4.38
C VAL A 219 28.33 -21.88 -3.13
N ILE A 220 27.08 -22.33 -3.16
CA ILE A 220 26.19 -22.30 -2.00
C ILE A 220 26.44 -23.54 -1.13
N PRO A 221 26.78 -23.37 0.16
CA PRO A 221 26.90 -24.49 1.10
C PRO A 221 25.58 -25.28 1.21
N ASP A 222 25.69 -26.58 1.46
CA ASP A 222 24.55 -27.45 1.80
C ASP A 222 23.46 -27.56 0.71
N LYS A 223 23.82 -27.37 -0.57
CA LYS A 223 22.92 -27.59 -1.71
C LYS A 223 23.31 -28.82 -2.52
N THR A 224 22.36 -29.74 -2.66
CA THR A 224 22.51 -30.97 -3.43
C THR A 224 21.99 -30.79 -4.85
N THR A 225 22.69 -31.32 -5.84
CA THR A 225 22.23 -31.32 -7.24
C THR A 225 20.84 -31.94 -7.37
N ASP A 226 20.02 -31.37 -8.27
CA ASP A 226 18.62 -31.75 -8.51
C ASP A 226 17.64 -31.51 -7.33
N VAL A 227 18.07 -30.80 -6.28
CA VAL A 227 17.20 -30.30 -5.20
C VAL A 227 17.02 -28.79 -5.33
N TYR A 228 15.77 -28.34 -5.32
CA TYR A 228 15.40 -26.94 -5.55
C TYR A 228 14.72 -26.33 -4.32
N ASP A 229 15.03 -25.07 -4.04
CA ASP A 229 14.36 -24.31 -2.98
C ASP A 229 13.04 -23.73 -3.46
N THR A 230 12.93 -23.46 -4.75
CA THR A 230 11.74 -22.86 -5.32
C THR A 230 11.62 -23.27 -6.78
N ILE A 231 10.41 -23.65 -7.20
CA ILE A 231 10.07 -23.81 -8.62
C ILE A 231 9.15 -22.66 -9.00
N VAL A 232 9.56 -21.88 -9.99
CA VAL A 232 8.82 -20.73 -10.50
C VAL A 232 8.24 -21.12 -11.86
N VAL A 233 6.94 -20.89 -12.02
CA VAL A 233 6.16 -21.31 -13.17
C VAL A 233 5.46 -20.10 -13.75
N LYS A 234 5.61 -19.90 -15.07
CA LYS A 234 4.85 -18.89 -15.82
C LYS A 234 3.65 -19.54 -16.49
N VAL A 235 2.46 -19.03 -16.25
CA VAL A 235 1.21 -19.52 -16.84
C VAL A 235 1.00 -18.92 -18.23
N ARG A 236 0.39 -19.66 -19.16
CA ARG A 236 0.07 -19.17 -20.51
C ARG A 236 -1.02 -18.09 -20.51
N ASP A 237 -2.08 -18.30 -19.73
CA ASP A 237 -3.21 -17.38 -19.59
C ASP A 237 -3.36 -16.93 -18.14
N GLN A 238 -3.25 -15.62 -17.93
CA GLN A 238 -3.41 -14.99 -16.61
C GLN A 238 -4.84 -15.13 -16.07
N ASN A 239 -5.86 -15.25 -16.92
CA ASN A 239 -7.25 -15.38 -16.49
C ASN A 239 -7.55 -16.76 -15.87
N GLN A 240 -6.75 -17.77 -16.21
CA GLN A 240 -6.85 -19.13 -15.69
C GLN A 240 -5.85 -19.40 -14.56
N LEU A 241 -5.35 -18.36 -13.89
CA LEU A 241 -4.31 -18.51 -12.88
C LEU A 241 -4.77 -19.35 -11.68
N ASN A 242 -5.99 -19.12 -11.17
CA ASN A 242 -6.54 -19.91 -10.06
C ASN A 242 -6.75 -21.38 -10.45
N GLU A 243 -7.25 -21.63 -11.66
CA GLU A 243 -7.40 -22.99 -12.19
C GLU A 243 -6.02 -23.66 -12.36
N SER A 244 -5.03 -22.91 -12.84
CA SER A 244 -3.65 -23.37 -12.98
C SER A 244 -3.02 -23.74 -11.63
N ILE A 245 -3.28 -22.97 -10.58
CA ILE A 245 -2.86 -23.31 -9.21
C ILE A 245 -3.49 -24.65 -8.79
N THR A 246 -4.80 -24.82 -8.92
CA THR A 246 -5.49 -26.06 -8.56
C THR A 246 -4.98 -27.26 -9.37
N ASN A 247 -4.71 -27.06 -10.67
CA ASN A 247 -4.17 -28.10 -11.54
C ASN A 247 -2.73 -28.49 -11.13
N ILE A 248 -1.90 -27.50 -10.78
CA ILE A 248 -0.54 -27.72 -10.27
C ILE A 248 -0.59 -28.47 -8.94
N GLU A 249 -1.43 -28.03 -8.00
CA GLU A 249 -1.62 -28.68 -6.70
C GLU A 249 -2.07 -30.13 -6.88
N THR A 250 -3.10 -30.38 -7.69
CA THR A 250 -3.63 -31.73 -7.94
C THR A 250 -2.57 -32.63 -8.56
N LYS A 251 -1.80 -32.12 -9.53
CA LYS A 251 -0.75 -32.88 -10.20
C LYS A 251 0.41 -33.21 -9.27
N LEU A 252 0.86 -32.25 -8.47
CA LEU A 252 1.93 -32.45 -7.49
C LEU A 252 1.48 -33.37 -6.35
N MET A 253 0.23 -33.24 -5.86
CA MET A 253 -0.36 -34.16 -4.88
C MET A 253 -0.34 -35.61 -5.39
N ALA A 254 -0.73 -35.82 -6.65
CA ALA A 254 -0.74 -37.16 -7.26
C ALA A 254 0.67 -37.76 -7.40
N VAL A 255 1.67 -36.96 -7.82
CA VAL A 255 3.05 -37.44 -8.00
C VAL A 255 3.75 -37.69 -6.66
N ARG A 256 3.52 -36.82 -5.68
CA ARG A 256 4.13 -36.91 -4.34
C ARG A 256 3.36 -37.81 -3.37
N HIS A 257 2.20 -38.33 -3.79
CA HIS A 257 1.31 -39.16 -2.96
C HIS A 257 0.90 -38.47 -1.64
N VAL A 258 0.64 -37.16 -1.71
CA VAL A 258 0.21 -36.35 -0.55
C VAL A 258 -1.24 -35.90 -0.71
N SER A 259 -1.93 -35.70 0.41
CA SER A 259 -3.30 -35.20 0.48
C SER A 259 -3.31 -33.78 1.05
N GLN A 260 -4.44 -33.07 0.98
CA GLN A 260 -4.55 -31.68 1.48
C GLN A 260 -4.06 -31.50 2.93
N LYS A 261 -4.20 -32.54 3.77
CA LYS A 261 -3.77 -32.52 5.18
C LYS A 261 -2.28 -32.82 5.39
N THR A 262 -1.65 -33.55 4.46
CA THR A 262 -0.24 -33.97 4.48
C THR A 262 0.60 -33.25 3.44
N MET A 263 0.05 -32.18 2.85
CA MET A 263 0.69 -31.39 1.82
C MET A 263 2.04 -30.88 2.32
N ASP A 264 3.10 -31.16 1.56
CA ASP A 264 4.49 -30.87 1.90
C ASP A 264 5.10 -29.79 0.98
N PHE A 265 4.24 -29.08 0.25
CA PHE A 265 4.58 -27.96 -0.62
C PHE A 265 3.52 -26.86 -0.50
N SER A 266 3.85 -25.67 -0.96
CA SER A 266 2.92 -24.56 -1.07
C SER A 266 3.00 -23.97 -2.47
N VAL A 267 1.84 -23.75 -3.08
CA VAL A 267 1.69 -23.04 -4.34
C VAL A 267 1.15 -21.66 -4.02
N SER A 268 1.87 -20.62 -4.43
CA SER A 268 1.49 -19.23 -4.20
C SER A 268 1.62 -18.45 -5.50
N SER A 269 0.74 -17.48 -5.73
CA SER A 269 0.87 -16.58 -6.87
C SER A 269 1.21 -15.17 -6.41
N ASN A 270 1.89 -14.44 -7.28
CA ASN A 270 2.13 -13.02 -7.05
C ASN A 270 0.79 -12.28 -6.95
N GLN A 271 -0.22 -12.65 -7.75
CA GLN A 271 -1.57 -12.08 -7.72
C GLN A 271 -2.26 -12.21 -6.35
N GLN A 272 -2.20 -13.40 -5.72
CA GLN A 272 -2.78 -13.62 -4.39
C GLN A 272 -2.09 -12.77 -3.31
N MET A 273 -0.76 -12.60 -3.42
CA MET A 273 -0.02 -11.69 -2.56
C MET A 273 -0.45 -10.22 -2.77
N GLN A 274 -0.69 -9.79 -4.02
CA GLN A 274 -1.19 -8.44 -4.30
C GLN A 274 -2.58 -8.24 -3.68
N GLN A 275 -3.47 -9.21 -3.82
CA GLN A 275 -4.82 -9.15 -3.26
C GLN A 275 -4.81 -9.07 -1.73
N THR A 276 -3.96 -9.87 -1.07
CA THR A 276 -3.79 -9.83 0.39
C THR A 276 -3.21 -8.49 0.88
N MET A 277 -2.22 -7.94 0.16
CA MET A 277 -1.67 -6.62 0.49
C MET A 277 -2.72 -5.51 0.27
N ALA A 278 -3.45 -5.56 -0.85
CA ALA A 278 -4.51 -4.60 -1.16
C ALA A 278 -5.65 -4.66 -0.14
N SER A 279 -6.09 -5.85 0.28
CA SER A 279 -7.14 -6.01 1.29
C SER A 279 -6.69 -5.52 2.67
N THR A 280 -5.43 -5.76 3.04
CA THR A 280 -4.84 -5.24 4.29
C THR A 280 -4.76 -3.71 4.27
N MET A 281 -4.28 -3.12 3.17
CA MET A 281 -4.23 -1.66 2.99
C MET A 281 -5.62 -1.02 2.98
N SER A 282 -6.59 -1.66 2.31
CA SER A 282 -7.99 -1.22 2.33
C SER A 282 -8.55 -1.24 3.74
N SER A 283 -8.23 -2.26 4.54
CA SER A 283 -8.68 -2.37 5.93
C SER A 283 -8.06 -1.29 6.82
N MET A 284 -6.76 -1.01 6.67
CA MET A 284 -6.10 0.11 7.36
C MET A 284 -6.69 1.47 6.96
N THR A 285 -6.96 1.66 5.67
CA THR A 285 -7.60 2.89 5.16
C THR A 285 -9.00 3.07 5.73
N ALA A 286 -9.80 2.00 5.78
CA ALA A 286 -11.14 2.03 6.38
C ALA A 286 -11.09 2.35 7.88
N PHE A 287 -10.15 1.77 8.62
CA PHE A 287 -9.97 2.06 10.05
C PHE A 287 -9.61 3.53 10.30
N LEU A 288 -8.64 4.06 9.56
CA LEU A 288 -8.25 5.47 9.65
C LEU A 288 -9.37 6.42 9.19
N ALA A 289 -10.13 6.05 8.16
CA ALA A 289 -11.31 6.79 7.73
C ALA A 289 -12.39 6.84 8.81
N ALA A 290 -12.58 5.77 9.60
CA ALA A 290 -13.50 5.77 10.73
C ALA A 290 -13.08 6.77 11.82
N ILE A 291 -11.78 6.85 12.15
CA ILE A 291 -11.25 7.86 13.09
C ILE A 291 -11.47 9.28 12.55
N ALA A 292 -11.25 9.46 11.26
CA ALA A 292 -11.46 10.75 10.61
C ALA A 292 -12.96 11.14 10.55
N ALA A 293 -13.86 10.16 10.38
CA ALA A 293 -15.30 10.36 10.48
C ALA A 293 -15.73 10.82 11.88
N VAL A 294 -15.17 10.21 12.94
CA VAL A 294 -15.41 10.68 14.33
C VAL A 294 -14.93 12.12 14.52
N SER A 295 -13.77 12.47 13.97
CA SER A 295 -13.23 13.84 14.03
C SER A 295 -14.15 14.84 13.31
N LEU A 296 -14.70 14.44 12.17
CA LEU A 296 -15.68 15.24 11.43
C LEU A 296 -16.98 15.45 12.22
N ILE A 297 -17.45 14.42 12.95
CA ILE A 297 -18.62 14.54 13.83
C ILE A 297 -18.37 15.56 14.95
N VAL A 298 -17.19 15.56 15.57
CA VAL A 298 -16.83 16.56 16.58
C VAL A 298 -16.84 17.98 15.98
N GLY A 299 -16.29 18.14 14.77
CA GLY A 299 -16.38 19.40 14.02
C GLY A 299 -17.83 19.82 13.72
N ALA A 300 -18.67 18.87 13.31
CA ALA A 300 -20.09 19.07 13.03
C ALA A 300 -20.87 19.50 14.29
N ILE A 301 -20.60 18.91 15.46
CA ILE A 301 -21.18 19.35 16.74
C ILE A 301 -20.78 20.79 17.05
N GLY A 302 -19.52 21.17 16.79
CA GLY A 302 -19.05 22.54 16.90
C GLY A 302 -19.84 23.52 16.02
N VAL A 303 -20.07 23.15 14.75
CA VAL A 303 -20.90 23.94 13.81
C VAL A 303 -22.32 24.09 14.34
N ALA A 304 -22.94 22.99 14.79
CA ALA A 304 -24.29 23.03 15.34
C ALA A 304 -24.38 23.99 16.54
N ASN A 305 -23.46 23.87 17.49
CA ASN A 305 -23.43 24.72 18.68
C ASN A 305 -23.27 26.21 18.32
N THR A 306 -22.34 26.52 17.42
CA THR A 306 -22.15 27.91 16.96
C THR A 306 -23.36 28.42 16.22
N MET A 307 -24.06 27.57 15.47
CA MET A 307 -25.28 27.98 14.80
C MET A 307 -26.43 28.19 15.77
N PHE A 308 -26.61 27.34 16.80
CA PHE A 308 -27.60 27.57 17.86
C PHE A 308 -27.41 28.94 18.52
N THR A 309 -26.17 29.27 18.91
CA THR A 309 -25.90 30.58 19.50
C THR A 309 -26.13 31.71 18.51
N SER A 310 -25.74 31.54 17.24
CA SER A 310 -25.97 32.56 16.19
C SER A 310 -27.46 32.80 15.93
N VAL A 311 -28.30 31.78 16.03
CA VAL A 311 -29.75 31.90 15.92
C VAL A 311 -30.31 32.69 17.09
N LEU A 312 -29.85 32.42 18.32
CA LEU A 312 -30.25 33.13 19.53
C LEU A 312 -29.87 34.62 19.47
N GLU A 313 -28.63 34.92 19.09
CA GLU A 313 -28.12 36.30 18.93
C GLU A 313 -28.88 37.10 17.84
N LYS A 314 -29.45 36.41 16.83
CA LYS A 314 -30.17 37.04 15.71
C LYS A 314 -31.68 36.81 15.73
N THR A 315 -32.24 36.39 16.86
CA THR A 315 -33.69 36.18 17.05
C THR A 315 -34.51 37.39 16.60
N LYS A 316 -34.14 38.60 17.06
CA LYS A 316 -34.83 39.85 16.71
C LYS A 316 -34.78 40.16 15.21
N GLU A 317 -33.63 39.97 14.56
CA GLU A 317 -33.49 40.15 13.10
C GLU A 317 -34.39 39.17 12.33
N ILE A 318 -34.45 37.90 12.75
CA ILE A 318 -35.32 36.88 12.15
C ILE A 318 -36.79 37.26 12.31
N GLY A 319 -37.18 37.78 13.47
CA GLY A 319 -38.51 38.28 13.75
C GLY A 319 -38.93 39.40 12.80
N ILE A 320 -38.05 40.39 12.59
CA ILE A 320 -38.26 41.50 11.65
C ILE A 320 -38.41 41.00 10.21
N MET A 321 -37.52 40.10 9.76
CA MET A 321 -37.58 39.53 8.41
C MET A 321 -38.90 38.79 8.17
N LYS A 322 -39.38 38.03 9.16
CA LYS A 322 -40.68 37.35 9.07
C LYS A 322 -41.87 38.30 9.11
N ALA A 323 -41.81 39.36 9.92
CA ALA A 323 -42.85 40.39 9.98
C ALA A 323 -43.01 41.13 8.65
N ILE A 324 -41.91 41.31 7.89
CA ILE A 324 -41.90 41.93 6.56
C ILE A 324 -42.29 40.93 5.44
N GLY A 325 -42.49 39.64 5.78
CA GLY A 325 -43.06 38.63 4.87
C GLY A 325 -42.10 37.52 4.40
N ALA A 326 -40.93 37.35 5.02
CA ALA A 326 -40.04 36.23 4.70
C ALA A 326 -40.69 34.87 5.08
N ARG A 327 -40.64 33.89 4.17
CA ARG A 327 -41.21 32.54 4.42
C ARG A 327 -40.25 31.72 5.27
N ASN A 328 -40.77 30.70 5.97
CA ASN A 328 -39.93 29.76 6.75
C ASN A 328 -38.83 29.12 5.88
N ARG A 329 -39.13 28.83 4.60
CA ARG A 329 -38.16 28.27 3.65
C ARG A 329 -37.02 29.24 3.33
N ASP A 330 -37.28 30.55 3.31
CA ASP A 330 -36.24 31.57 3.07
C ASP A 330 -35.25 31.61 4.24
N ILE A 331 -35.76 31.64 5.48
CA ILE A 331 -34.94 31.62 6.69
C ILE A 331 -34.13 30.32 6.78
N LEU A 332 -34.78 29.16 6.56
CA LEU A 332 -34.12 27.86 6.54
C LEU A 332 -32.95 27.85 5.54
N THR A 333 -33.18 28.32 4.31
CA THR A 333 -32.17 28.31 3.24
C THR A 333 -30.98 29.21 3.59
N ILE A 334 -31.21 30.38 4.20
CA ILE A 334 -30.13 31.29 4.63
C ILE A 334 -29.21 30.59 5.64
N PHE A 335 -29.79 29.96 6.68
CA PHE A 335 -28.99 29.30 7.72
C PHE A 335 -28.32 28.03 7.21
N LEU A 336 -28.97 27.24 6.34
CA LEU A 336 -28.35 26.06 5.73
C LEU A 336 -27.17 26.44 4.82
N ILE A 337 -27.32 27.49 3.99
CA ILE A 337 -26.21 27.99 3.16
C ILE A 337 -25.07 28.48 4.05
N ASN A 338 -25.37 29.15 5.17
CA ASN A 338 -24.34 29.60 6.11
C ASN A 338 -23.56 28.41 6.72
N ALA A 339 -24.25 27.36 7.15
CA ALA A 339 -23.59 26.16 7.69
C ALA A 339 -22.77 25.40 6.63
N GLY A 340 -23.31 25.28 5.42
CA GLY A 340 -22.58 24.70 4.28
C GLY A 340 -21.34 25.52 3.93
N LEU A 341 -21.40 26.86 4.01
CA LEU A 341 -20.25 27.73 3.79
C LEU A 341 -19.16 27.55 4.85
N ILE A 342 -19.54 27.41 6.12
CA ILE A 342 -18.58 27.12 7.19
C ILE A 342 -17.88 25.78 6.92
N GLY A 343 -18.66 24.75 6.53
CA GLY A 343 -18.13 23.45 6.11
C GLY A 343 -17.20 23.54 4.91
N LEU A 344 -17.57 24.31 3.88
CA LEU A 344 -16.79 24.50 2.66
C LEU A 344 -15.49 25.25 2.93
N ILE A 345 -15.51 26.34 3.70
CA ILE A 345 -14.30 27.09 4.08
C ILE A 345 -13.37 26.20 4.91
N GLY A 346 -13.91 25.48 5.89
CA GLY A 346 -13.13 24.51 6.66
C GLY A 346 -12.58 23.38 5.79
N GLY A 347 -13.34 22.94 4.80
CA GLY A 347 -12.92 21.95 3.80
C GLY A 347 -11.76 22.44 2.94
N ILE A 348 -11.85 23.64 2.37
CA ILE A 348 -10.77 24.23 1.55
C ILE A 348 -9.49 24.38 2.37
N LEU A 349 -9.60 24.96 3.57
CA LEU A 349 -8.46 25.14 4.46
C LEU A 349 -7.88 23.80 4.93
N GLY A 350 -8.74 22.81 5.21
CA GLY A 350 -8.34 21.45 5.56
C GLY A 350 -7.62 20.72 4.43
N VAL A 351 -8.12 20.84 3.19
CA VAL A 351 -7.44 20.29 2.00
C VAL A 351 -6.09 20.97 1.80
N ALA A 352 -6.00 22.30 1.93
CA ALA A 352 -4.74 23.01 1.79
C ALA A 352 -3.71 22.56 2.83
N LEU A 353 -4.10 22.47 4.11
CA LEU A 353 -3.23 21.96 5.17
C LEU A 353 -2.88 20.49 4.98
N GLY A 354 -3.83 19.65 4.60
CA GLY A 354 -3.60 18.23 4.32
C GLY A 354 -2.60 18.02 3.19
N ALA A 355 -2.71 18.79 2.10
CA ALA A 355 -1.76 18.75 0.99
C ALA A 355 -0.35 19.18 1.41
N VAL A 356 -0.24 20.25 2.23
CA VAL A 356 1.05 20.69 2.78
C VAL A 356 1.65 19.61 3.68
N LEU A 357 0.86 19.03 4.59
CA LEU A 357 1.30 17.94 5.46
C LEU A 357 1.77 16.73 4.66
N SER A 358 1.00 16.27 3.66
CA SER A 358 1.39 15.16 2.78
C SER A 358 2.68 15.43 2.01
N SER A 359 2.86 16.64 1.49
CA SER A 359 4.09 17.01 0.76
C SER A 359 5.32 17.11 1.66
N SER A 360 5.18 17.70 2.86
CA SER A 360 6.26 17.83 3.84
C SER A 360 6.69 16.48 4.44
N MET A 361 5.73 15.57 4.63
CA MET A 361 6.00 14.21 5.07
C MET A 361 6.89 13.45 4.07
N ALA A 362 6.73 13.72 2.77
CA ALA A 362 7.56 13.11 1.75
C ALA A 362 9.04 13.52 1.84
N SER A 363 9.32 14.77 2.22
CA SER A 363 10.69 15.24 2.46
C SER A 363 11.31 14.71 3.76
N LEU A 364 10.51 14.48 4.80
CA LEU A 364 11.00 13.98 6.10
C LEU A 364 11.22 12.46 6.11
N ILE A 365 10.44 11.71 5.33
CA ILE A 365 10.52 10.23 5.22
C ILE A 365 11.45 9.81 4.05
N GLY A 366 12.27 10.74 3.52
CA GLY A 366 13.06 10.63 2.29
C GLY A 366 14.04 9.44 2.17
N ASP A 367 14.24 8.64 3.22
CA ASP A 367 15.19 7.52 3.23
C ASP A 367 14.57 6.12 3.40
N ILE A 368 13.24 5.98 3.44
CA ILE A 368 12.64 4.63 3.49
C ILE A 368 12.69 3.99 2.09
N PRO A 369 13.26 2.78 1.90
CA PRO A 369 13.31 2.09 0.61
C PRO A 369 11.94 1.86 -0.07
N MET A 370 10.85 2.03 0.67
CA MET A 370 9.47 1.89 0.20
C MET A 370 8.96 3.14 -0.55
N THR A 371 9.62 4.28 -0.42
CA THR A 371 9.17 5.59 -0.95
C THR A 371 10.02 6.13 -2.12
N ARG A 372 11.15 5.48 -2.45
CA ARG A 372 12.07 5.86 -3.56
C ARG A 372 11.52 5.72 -5.00
N GLY A 373 10.21 5.51 -5.17
CA GLY A 373 9.53 5.33 -6.47
C GLY A 373 8.59 6.47 -6.87
N GLY A 374 8.53 7.56 -6.11
CA GLY A 374 7.57 8.64 -6.33
C GLY A 374 6.18 8.31 -5.76
N ALA A 375 5.40 9.37 -5.52
CA ALA A 375 4.00 9.33 -5.08
C ALA A 375 3.72 9.04 -3.59
N ILE A 376 4.19 9.92 -2.70
CA ILE A 376 3.45 10.20 -1.43
C ILE A 376 2.57 11.46 -1.61
N SER A 377 2.67 12.13 -2.76
CA SER A 377 2.03 13.42 -3.03
C SER A 377 1.07 13.36 -4.22
N ILE A 378 0.26 12.30 -4.34
CA ILE A 378 -0.88 12.34 -5.25
C ILE A 378 -2.09 12.73 -4.42
N VAL A 379 -2.23 14.03 -4.18
CA VAL A 379 -3.54 14.57 -3.82
C VAL A 379 -4.38 14.45 -5.09
N SER A 380 -5.07 13.32 -5.24
CA SER A 380 -5.95 13.08 -6.38
C SER A 380 -7.06 14.13 -6.39
N LEU A 381 -7.41 14.63 -7.58
CA LEU A 381 -8.52 15.56 -7.76
C LEU A 381 -9.83 14.97 -7.20
N ASN A 382 -9.99 13.65 -7.30
CA ASN A 382 -11.15 12.94 -6.75
C ASN A 382 -11.19 13.02 -5.22
N SER A 383 -10.05 12.89 -4.55
CA SER A 383 -9.93 12.97 -3.09
C SER A 383 -10.24 14.38 -2.58
N VAL A 384 -9.86 15.42 -3.33
CA VAL A 384 -10.23 16.82 -3.03
C VAL A 384 -11.73 17.05 -3.15
N ILE A 385 -12.35 16.60 -4.26
CA ILE A 385 -13.79 16.75 -4.49
C ILE A 385 -14.59 15.98 -3.43
N MET A 386 -14.17 14.77 -3.08
CA MET A 386 -14.77 13.99 -2.00
C MET A 386 -14.65 14.70 -0.64
N ALA A 387 -13.49 15.24 -0.29
CA ALA A 387 -13.31 15.95 0.97
C ALA A 387 -14.14 17.23 1.06
N LEU A 388 -14.22 18.01 -0.03
CA LEU A 388 -15.03 19.23 -0.09
C LEU A 388 -16.54 18.94 -0.02
N SER A 389 -17.00 17.87 -0.67
CA SER A 389 -18.40 17.45 -0.60
C SER A 389 -18.77 16.90 0.78
N VAL A 390 -17.91 16.09 1.39
CA VAL A 390 -18.11 15.55 2.74
C VAL A 390 -18.12 16.66 3.80
N SER A 391 -17.19 17.62 3.73
CA SER A 391 -17.12 18.74 4.68
C SER A 391 -18.30 19.70 4.56
N SER A 392 -18.69 20.07 3.33
CA SER A 392 -19.87 20.90 3.09
C SER A 392 -21.14 20.18 3.53
N GLY A 393 -21.26 18.88 3.23
CA GLY A 393 -22.38 18.04 3.65
C GLY A 393 -22.50 17.93 5.17
N ALA A 394 -21.39 17.70 5.87
CA ALA A 394 -21.36 17.66 7.33
C ALA A 394 -21.79 18.99 7.95
N GLY A 395 -21.35 20.12 7.38
CA GLY A 395 -21.81 21.45 7.80
C GLY A 395 -23.33 21.63 7.64
N ILE A 396 -23.88 21.23 6.49
CA ILE A 396 -25.33 21.30 6.23
C ILE A 396 -26.12 20.42 7.20
N ILE A 397 -25.67 19.18 7.43
CA ILE A 397 -26.33 18.23 8.35
C ILE A 397 -26.32 18.78 9.77
N ALA A 398 -25.16 19.26 10.26
CA ALA A 398 -25.03 19.90 11.56
C ALA A 398 -25.95 21.11 11.72
N GLY A 399 -26.08 21.89 10.66
CA GLY A 399 -26.90 23.10 10.64
C GLY A 399 -28.40 22.86 10.54
N MET A 400 -28.83 21.65 10.19
CA MET A 400 -30.23 21.39 9.86
C MET A 400 -31.18 21.64 11.04
N VAL A 401 -30.82 21.16 12.24
CA VAL A 401 -31.63 21.34 13.45
C VAL A 401 -31.74 22.82 13.86
N PRO A 402 -30.65 23.57 14.07
CA PRO A 402 -30.74 24.99 14.43
C PRO A 402 -31.38 25.84 13.33
N ALA A 403 -31.11 25.59 12.05
CA ALA A 403 -31.76 26.30 10.94
C ALA A 403 -33.28 26.07 10.93
N TYR A 404 -33.72 24.85 11.22
CA TYR A 404 -35.13 24.52 11.32
C TYR A 404 -35.81 25.25 12.49
N GLN A 405 -35.16 25.27 13.67
CA GLN A 405 -35.65 26.03 14.82
C GLN A 405 -35.78 27.53 14.51
N ALA A 406 -34.75 28.13 13.89
CA ALA A 406 -34.77 29.52 13.44
C ALA A 406 -35.95 29.80 12.50
N SER A 407 -36.21 28.88 11.55
CA SER A 407 -37.30 29.01 10.59
C SER A 407 -38.69 28.93 11.22
N LYS A 408 -38.83 28.38 12.44
CA LYS A 408 -40.11 28.22 13.14
C LYS A 408 -40.40 29.30 14.20
N LEU A 409 -39.45 30.20 14.47
CA LEU A 409 -39.65 31.33 15.39
C LEU A 409 -40.87 32.17 14.97
N LYS A 410 -41.76 32.49 15.92
CA LYS A 410 -42.91 33.36 15.68
C LYS A 410 -42.46 34.82 15.76
N PRO A 411 -42.94 35.72 14.87
CA PRO A 411 -42.52 37.13 14.85
C PRO A 411 -42.78 37.84 16.19
N VAL A 412 -43.91 37.53 16.82
CA VAL A 412 -44.32 38.14 18.10
C VAL A 412 -43.35 37.77 19.23
N ASP A 413 -42.97 36.48 19.32
CA ASP A 413 -42.03 36.00 20.34
C ASP A 413 -40.61 36.54 20.11
N ALA A 414 -40.20 36.65 18.85
CA ALA A 414 -38.88 37.13 18.46
C ALA A 414 -38.67 38.65 18.69
N LEU A 415 -39.74 39.46 18.65
CA LEU A 415 -39.68 40.90 18.91
C LEU A 415 -39.80 41.26 20.39
N ARG A 416 -40.32 40.33 21.21
CA ARG A 416 -40.48 40.48 22.67
C ARG A 416 -39.21 40.08 23.45
N TYR A 417 -38.26 39.43 22.78
CA TYR A 417 -36.98 39.05 23.37
C TYR A 417 -36.10 40.31 23.52
N GLU A 418 -35.73 40.66 24.75
CA GLU A 418 -34.73 41.70 25.06
C GLU A 418 -33.31 41.15 24.93
#